data_AF-X1VFR9-F1
#
_entry.id   AF-X1VFR9-F1
#
_cell.length_a   1.000
_cell.length_b   1.000
_cell.length_c   1.000
_cell.angle_alpha   90.00
_cell.angle_beta   90.00
_cell.angle_gamma   90.00
#
_symmetry.space_group_name_H-M   'P 1'
#
loop_
_entity.id
_entity.type
_entity.pdbx_description
1 polymer ?
#
loop_
_entity_poly.entity_id
_entity_poly.type
_entity_poly.pdbx_seq_one_letter_code
_entity_poly.pdbx_strand_id
1 'polypeptide(L)'
;PYTITSKEYLKKDLKLIRERGYSFINEEYMVGVSCVAVPIKDQQGKVCAGLSFSVPIVRMDKEKLPQLIDSLIFTAKKITIPGFF
;
A
#
# COMPACT_ATOMS: atom_id res chain seq x y z
N PRO A 1 -11.86 -14.76 -4.87
CA PRO A 1 -10.97 -15.83 -5.37
C PRO A 1 -9.47 -15.48 -5.26
N TYR A 2 -9.10 -14.20 -5.35
CA TYR A 2 -7.69 -13.78 -5.36
C TYR A 2 -7.10 -13.48 -3.98
N THR A 3 -7.93 -13.38 -2.95
CA THR A 3 -7.51 -13.11 -1.57
C THR A 3 -6.47 -14.12 -1.09
N ILE A 4 -5.34 -13.64 -0.58
CA ILE A 4 -4.32 -14.50 0.04
C ILE A 4 -4.90 -15.13 1.32
N THR A 5 -5.06 -16.46 1.32
CA THR A 5 -5.56 -17.22 2.50
C THR A 5 -4.47 -18.07 3.17
N SER A 6 -3.32 -18.24 2.53
CA SER A 6 -2.20 -19.00 3.11
C SER A 6 -1.26 -18.11 3.93
N LYS A 7 -0.96 -18.56 5.14
CA LYS A 7 -0.03 -17.91 6.07
C LYS A 7 1.36 -17.73 5.49
N GLU A 8 1.84 -18.70 4.72
CA GLU A 8 3.19 -18.67 4.14
C GLU A 8 3.28 -17.63 3.03
N TYR A 9 2.27 -17.59 2.16
CA TYR A 9 2.17 -16.56 1.12
C TYR A 9 2.01 -15.17 1.72
N LEU A 10 1.17 -15.01 2.75
CA LEU A 10 1.02 -13.73 3.45
C LEU A 10 2.35 -13.27 4.07
N LYS A 11 3.11 -14.16 4.70
CA LYS A 11 4.43 -13.81 5.25
C LYS A 11 5.42 -13.36 4.17
N LYS A 12 5.43 -14.02 3.01
CA LYS A 12 6.28 -13.65 1.87
C LYS A 12 5.89 -12.28 1.33
N ASP A 13 4.59 -12.04 1.16
CA ASP A 13 4.08 -10.75 0.68
C ASP A 13 4.41 -9.62 1.67
N LEU A 14 4.21 -9.83 2.98
CA LEU A 14 4.59 -8.86 4.01
C LEU A 14 6.10 -8.54 4.01
N LYS A 15 6.96 -9.53 3.72
CA LYS A 15 8.40 -9.31 3.58
C LYS A 15 8.70 -8.39 2.38
N LEU A 16 8.08 -8.68 1.24
CA LEU A 16 8.21 -7.86 0.03
C LEU A 16 7.69 -6.43 0.24
N ILE A 17 6.54 -6.27 0.92
CA ILE A 17 5.98 -4.96 1.29
C ILE A 17 6.97 -4.15 2.11
N ARG A 18 7.64 -4.77 3.09
CA ARG A 18 8.65 -4.09 3.91
C ARG A 18 9.88 -3.68 3.10
N GLU A 19 10.32 -4.53 2.17
CA GLU A 19 11.48 -4.26 1.31
C GLU A 19 11.21 -3.12 0.31
N ARG A 20 10.04 -3.10 -0.33
CA ARG A 20 9.69 -2.07 -1.33
C ARG A 20 9.03 -0.81 -0.76
N GLY A 21 8.49 -0.88 0.47
CA GLY A 21 7.87 0.25 1.15
C GLY A 21 6.40 0.54 0.80
N TYR A 22 5.75 -0.31 0.00
CA TYR A 22 4.33 -0.20 -0.37
C TYR A 22 3.68 -1.58 -0.51
N SER A 23 2.36 -1.65 -0.40
CA SER A 23 1.56 -2.82 -0.76
C SER A 23 0.88 -2.63 -2.11
N PHE A 24 0.67 -3.74 -2.80
CA PHE A 24 -0.09 -3.80 -4.04
C PHE A 24 -1.07 -4.94 -3.91
N ILE A 25 -2.34 -4.61 -3.92
CA ILE A 25 -3.44 -5.57 -3.84
C ILE A 25 -4.02 -5.70 -5.24
N ASN A 26 -4.09 -6.94 -5.74
CA ASN A 26 -4.70 -7.23 -7.02
C ASN A 26 -5.97 -8.06 -6.81
N GLU A 27 -7.12 -7.38 -6.81
CA GLU A 27 -8.45 -8.01 -6.74
C GLU A 27 -8.74 -8.83 -5.47
N GLU A 28 -7.92 -8.68 -4.43
CA GLU A 28 -8.09 -9.44 -3.19
C GLU A 28 -9.28 -8.96 -2.36
N TYR A 29 -9.60 -7.67 -2.45
CA TYR A 29 -10.76 -7.07 -1.80
C TYR A 29 -12.01 -7.16 -2.67
N MET A 30 -11.90 -6.74 -3.94
CA MET A 30 -12.99 -6.77 -4.91
C MET A 30 -12.44 -7.06 -6.29
N VAL A 31 -13.11 -7.96 -7.01
CA VAL A 31 -12.78 -8.30 -8.40
C VAL A 31 -12.85 -7.05 -9.27
N GLY A 32 -11.87 -6.88 -10.16
CA GLY A 32 -11.75 -5.71 -11.04
C GLY A 32 -11.11 -4.47 -10.40
N VAL A 33 -10.70 -4.52 -9.13
CA VAL A 33 -10.05 -3.40 -8.43
C VAL A 33 -8.64 -3.75 -7.98
N SER A 34 -7.70 -2.86 -8.28
CA SER A 34 -6.36 -2.88 -7.69
C SER A 34 -6.22 -1.72 -6.71
N CYS A 35 -5.44 -1.95 -5.66
CA CYS A 35 -5.12 -0.93 -4.67
C CYS A 35 -3.61 -0.87 -4.45
N VAL A 36 -3.12 0.33 -4.15
CA VAL A 36 -1.75 0.55 -3.66
C VAL A 36 -1.86 1.24 -2.32
N ALA A 37 -1.07 0.79 -1.34
CA ALA A 37 -0.99 1.45 -0.04
C ALA A 37 0.45 1.67 0.41
N VAL A 38 0.67 2.70 1.22
CA VAL A 38 1.95 3.03 1.84
C VAL A 38 1.74 3.25 3.35
N PRO A 39 2.73 2.93 4.19
CA PRO A 39 2.63 3.17 5.62
C PRO A 39 2.80 4.67 5.92
N ILE A 40 2.00 5.18 6.86
CA ILE A 40 2.28 6.42 7.57
C ILE A 40 2.97 6.03 8.88
N LYS A 41 4.09 6.71 9.16
CA LYS A 41 4.91 6.45 10.34
C LYS A 41 4.87 7.64 11.29
N ASP A 42 4.87 7.37 12.58
CA ASP A 42 5.05 8.40 13.60
C ASP A 42 6.53 8.85 13.68
N GLN A 43 6.82 9.78 14.60
CA GLN A 43 8.17 10.32 14.81
C GLN A 43 9.18 9.26 15.29
N GLN A 44 8.70 8.16 15.88
CA GLN A 44 9.52 7.04 16.36
C GLN A 44 9.74 6.01 15.24
N GLY A 45 9.19 6.25 14.03
CA GLY A 45 9.30 5.37 12.88
C GLY A 45 8.34 4.17 12.91
N LYS A 46 7.41 4.13 13.88
CA LYS A 46 6.41 3.07 13.99
C LYS A 46 5.25 3.36 13.05
N VAL A 47 4.77 2.33 12.37
CA VAL A 47 3.60 2.45 11.48
C VAL A 47 2.35 2.68 12.35
N CYS A 48 1.69 3.81 12.15
CA CYS A 48 0.51 4.24 12.89
C CYS A 48 -0.76 4.30 12.02
N ALA A 49 -0.61 4.43 10.70
CA ALA A 49 -1.72 4.38 9.74
C ALA A 49 -1.25 3.90 8.36
N GLY A 50 -2.19 3.73 7.43
CA GLY A 50 -1.92 3.45 6.02
C GLY A 50 -2.66 4.43 5.11
N LEU A 51 -1.98 4.90 4.06
CA LEU A 51 -2.58 5.71 3.01
C LEU A 51 -2.68 4.86 1.74
N SER A 52 -3.85 4.80 1.12
CA SER A 52 -4.06 3.98 -0.09
C SER A 52 -4.91 4.68 -1.12
N PHE A 53 -4.74 4.30 -2.39
CA PHE A 53 -5.72 4.58 -3.44
C PHE A 53 -6.20 3.28 -4.08
N SER A 54 -7.41 3.32 -4.63
CA SER A 54 -8.03 2.21 -5.36
C SER A 54 -8.36 2.64 -6.77
N VAL A 55 -8.11 1.77 -7.74
CA VAL A 55 -8.42 2.00 -9.16
C VAL A 55 -9.00 0.75 -9.80
N PRO A 56 -9.95 0.89 -10.74
CA PRO A 56 -10.32 -0.21 -11.61
C PRO A 56 -9.08 -0.69 -12.39
N ILE A 57 -8.86 -2.01 -12.50
CA ILE A 57 -7.70 -2.57 -13.19
C ILE A 57 -7.59 -2.06 -14.62
N VAL A 58 -8.73 -1.90 -15.31
CA VAL A 58 -8.80 -1.40 -16.69
C VAL A 58 -8.29 0.04 -16.85
N ARG A 59 -8.14 0.79 -15.75
CA ARG A 59 -7.58 2.15 -15.72
C ARG A 59 -6.19 2.19 -15.06
N MET A 60 -5.65 1.04 -14.66
CA MET A 60 -4.33 0.96 -14.04
C MET A 60 -3.26 0.99 -15.12
N ASP A 61 -2.71 2.17 -15.37
CA ASP A 61 -1.59 2.37 -16.27
C ASP A 61 -0.27 1.96 -15.59
N LYS A 62 0.36 0.89 -16.09
CA LYS A 62 1.60 0.35 -15.53
C LYS A 62 2.78 1.31 -15.66
N GLU A 63 2.79 2.18 -16.67
CA GLU A 63 3.88 3.14 -16.88
C GLU A 63 3.80 4.30 -15.88
N LYS A 64 2.58 4.68 -15.49
CA LYS A 64 2.33 5.73 -14.48
C LYS A 64 2.38 5.23 -13.04
N LEU A 65 2.24 3.93 -12.83
CA LEU A 65 2.17 3.34 -11.50
C LEU A 65 3.35 3.71 -10.58
N PRO A 66 4.63 3.67 -11.03
CA PRO A 66 5.74 4.12 -10.20
C PRO A 66 5.60 5.57 -9.73
N GLN A 67 5.20 6.49 -10.62
CA GLN A 67 5.02 7.91 -10.30
C GLN A 67 3.88 8.12 -9.29
N LEU A 68 2.80 7.33 -9.39
CA LEU A 68 1.69 7.36 -8.44
C LEU A 68 2.13 6.85 -7.05
N ILE A 69 2.92 5.77 -7.01
CA ILE A 69 3.49 5.26 -5.76
C ILE A 69 4.37 6.32 -5.11
N ASP A 70 5.27 6.95 -5.85
CA ASP A 70 6.16 8.00 -5.33
C ASP A 70 5.36 9.19 -4.79
N SER A 71 4.32 9.60 -5.51
CA SER A 71 3.40 10.67 -5.08
C SER A 71 2.66 10.29 -3.79
N LEU A 72 2.24 9.03 -3.67
CA LEU A 72 1.57 8.50 -2.47
C LEU A 72 2.53 8.47 -1.27
N ILE A 73 3.78 8.01 -1.46
CA ILE A 73 4.83 8.01 -0.44
C ILE A 73 5.12 9.43 0.03
N PHE A 74 5.29 10.37 -0.91
CA PHE A 74 5.52 11.77 -0.60
C PHE A 74 4.36 12.38 0.19
N THR A 75 3.12 12.06 -0.20
CA THR A 75 1.92 12.50 0.52
C THR A 75 1.86 11.92 1.92
N ALA A 76 2.12 10.62 2.08
CA ALA A 76 2.14 9.96 3.38
C ALA A 76 3.16 10.57 4.34
N LYS A 77 4.33 10.99 3.85
CA LYS A 77 5.36 11.70 4.64
C LYS A 77 4.91 13.08 5.13
N LYS A 78 3.97 13.73 4.43
CA LYS A 78 3.42 15.04 4.82
C LYS A 78 2.27 14.94 5.81
N ILE A 79 1.64 13.77 5.91
CA ILE A 79 0.55 13.54 6.86
C ILE A 79 1.17 13.47 8.25
N THR A 80 0.96 14.53 9.02
CA THR A 80 1.29 14.57 10.45
C THR A 80 0.07 14.09 11.21
N ILE A 81 0.24 13.11 12.10
CA ILE A 81 -0.83 12.60 12.96
C ILE A 81 -0.67 13.23 14.35
N PRO A 82 -1.54 14.18 14.75
CA PRO A 82 -1.55 14.72 16.11
C PRO A 82 -2.00 13.62 17.10
N GLY A 83 -1.32 13.48 18.24
CA GLY A 83 -1.74 12.58 19.32
C GLY A 83 -1.08 11.20 19.35
N PHE A 84 -0.12 10.92 18.46
CA PHE A 84 0.85 9.83 18.65
C PHE A 84 2.13 10.42 19.25
N PHE A 85 2.11 10.66 20.56
CA PHE A 85 3.25 11.06 21.40
C PHE A 85 3.31 10.17 22.64
#